data_AF-A0A244E3Z3-F1
#
_entry.id   AF-A0A244E3Z3-F1
#
_cell.length_a   1.000
_cell.length_b   1.000
_cell.length_c   1.000
_cell.angle_alpha   90.00
_cell.angle_beta   90.00
_cell.angle_gamma   90.00
#
_symmetry.space_group_name_H-M   'P 1'
#
loop_
_entity.id
_entity.type
_entity.pdbx_description
1 polymer ?
#
loop_
_entity_poly.entity_id
_entity_poly.type
_entity_poly.pdbx_seq_one_letter_code
_entity_poly.pdbx_strand_id
1 'polypeptide(L)'
;MLAKMTSKNQLTLPRSVTDQVGAAEYFDVEVREGQIVLTPVRIQRGDAVRAKLAALGLDETDVRDAIDWARQGAESEQLLAAEPRPTYRATSSRSRRKA
;
A
#
# COMPACT_ATOMS: atom_id res chain seq x y z
N MET A 1 -0.47 -2.42 29.43
CA MET A 1 -1.82 -2.98 29.11
C MET A 1 -2.41 -2.18 27.95
N LEU A 2 -2.76 -2.83 26.83
CA LEU A 2 -3.36 -2.13 25.69
C LEU A 2 -4.84 -1.80 25.95
N ALA A 3 -5.19 -0.52 25.91
CA ALA A 3 -6.54 -0.02 26.12
C ALA A 3 -7.01 0.84 24.94
N LYS A 4 -8.27 0.69 24.55
CA LYS A 4 -8.94 1.55 23.57
C LYS A 4 -9.63 2.71 24.28
N MET A 5 -9.53 3.91 23.72
CA MET A 5 -10.32 5.05 24.17
C MET A 5 -11.79 4.82 23.82
N THR A 6 -12.65 4.72 24.84
CA THR A 6 -14.10 4.49 24.71
C THR A 6 -14.87 5.36 25.70
N SER A 7 -16.18 5.50 25.50
CA SER A 7 -17.04 6.29 26.40
C SER A 7 -17.12 5.74 27.83
N LYS A 8 -16.83 4.44 28.04
CA LYS A 8 -16.82 3.81 29.36
C LYS A 8 -15.46 3.91 30.07
N ASN A 9 -14.37 4.01 29.31
CA ASN A 9 -13.00 4.06 29.80
C ASN A 9 -12.38 5.43 29.47
N GLN A 10 -12.98 6.51 29.95
CA GLN A 10 -12.56 7.88 29.65
C GLN A 10 -11.84 8.53 30.83
N LEU A 11 -10.71 9.18 30.55
CA LEU A 11 -10.04 10.12 31.44
C LEU A 11 -10.05 11.50 30.78
N THR A 12 -10.48 12.53 31.51
CA THR A 12 -10.48 13.90 30.99
C THR A 12 -9.09 14.51 31.18
N LEU A 13 -8.45 14.91 30.08
CA LEU A 13 -7.13 15.54 30.06
C LEU A 13 -7.19 16.92 29.39
N PRO A 14 -6.29 17.87 29.75
CA PRO A 14 -6.19 19.15 29.05
C PRO A 14 -5.85 18.96 27.58
N ARG A 15 -6.55 19.71 26.72
CA ARG A 15 -6.38 19.65 25.26
C ARG A 15 -4.94 19.94 24.82
N SER A 16 -4.29 20.90 25.48
CA SER A 16 -2.89 21.26 25.22
C SER A 16 -1.92 20.09 25.40
N VAL A 17 -2.24 19.14 26.28
CA VAL A 17 -1.41 17.94 26.52
C VAL A 17 -1.73 16.89 25.47
N THR A 18 -3.01 16.62 25.21
CA THR A 18 -3.41 15.59 24.23
C THR A 18 -2.96 15.91 22.81
N ASP A 19 -2.96 17.20 22.43
CA ASP A 19 -2.53 17.62 21.09
C ASP A 19 -1.03 17.38 20.86
N GLN A 20 -0.19 17.43 21.90
CA GLN A 20 1.25 17.16 21.81
C GLN A 20 1.56 15.67 21.59
N VAL A 21 0.75 14.78 22.14
CA VAL A 21 0.92 13.32 22.00
C VAL A 21 0.28 12.77 20.72
N GLY A 22 -0.57 13.57 20.06
CA GLY A 22 -1.25 13.24 18.81
C GLY A 22 -2.54 12.44 19.01
N ALA A 23 -3.35 12.38 17.95
CA ALA A 23 -4.61 11.64 17.97
C ALA A 23 -4.35 10.12 17.88
N ALA A 24 -4.54 9.41 19.00
CA ALA A 24 -4.47 7.95 19.05
C ALA A 24 -5.75 7.34 19.62
N GLU A 25 -6.18 6.23 19.02
CA GLU A 25 -7.34 5.46 19.47
C GLU A 25 -6.98 4.42 20.55
N TYR A 26 -5.72 4.00 20.59
CA TYR A 26 -5.21 2.98 21.49
C TYR A 26 -4.02 3.53 22.27
N PHE A 27 -3.95 3.12 23.53
CA PHE A 27 -2.87 3.48 24.45
C PHE A 27 -2.35 2.22 25.11
N ASP A 28 -1.04 2.11 25.24
CA ASP A 28 -0.47 1.25 26.27
C ASP A 28 -0.52 1.98 27.60
N VAL A 29 -1.14 1.33 28.58
CA VAL A 29 -1.41 1.85 29.91
C VAL A 29 -0.60 1.05 30.91
N GLU A 30 0.23 1.73 31.68
CA GLU A 30 1.05 1.14 32.73
C GLU A 30 1.07 2.05 33.95
N VAL A 31 1.32 1.45 35.11
CA VAL A 31 1.56 2.20 36.35
C VAL A 31 3.05 2.14 36.64
N ARG A 32 3.70 3.30 36.66
CA ARG A 32 5.11 3.44 37.03
C ARG A 32 5.20 4.37 38.22
N GLU A 33 5.68 3.86 39.36
CA GLU A 33 5.92 4.66 40.57
C GLU A 33 4.67 5.46 41.04
N GLY A 34 3.49 4.86 40.90
CA GLY A 34 2.21 5.52 41.23
C GLY A 34 1.67 6.49 40.17
N GLN A 35 2.37 6.65 39.05
CA GLN A 35 1.93 7.44 37.90
C GLN A 35 1.29 6.54 36.84
N ILE A 36 0.23 7.02 36.21
CA ILE A 36 -0.35 6.37 35.02
C ILE A 36 0.37 6.92 33.80
N VAL A 37 1.07 6.05 33.08
CA VAL A 37 1.71 6.39 31.80
C VAL A 37 0.78 5.93 30.68
N LEU A 38 0.43 6.88 29.81
CA LEU A 38 -0.39 6.65 28.62
C LEU A 38 0.51 6.83 27.40
N THR A 39 0.95 5.72 26.81
CA THR A 39 1.76 5.75 25.58
C THR A 39 0.84 5.54 24.38
N PRO A 40 0.68 6.52 23.47
CA PRO A 40 -0.10 6.32 22.26
C PRO A 40 0.47 5.17 21.42
N VAL A 41 -0.38 4.19 21.08
CA VAL A 41 0.00 3.06 20.22
C VAL A 41 -0.82 3.10 18.95
N ARG A 42 -0.13 3.10 17.81
CA ARG A 42 -0.78 2.86 16.52
C ARG A 42 -0.86 1.36 16.30
N ILE A 43 -2.06 0.80 16.29
CA ILE A 43 -2.25 -0.58 15.86
C ILE A 43 -1.93 -0.62 14.36
N GLN A 44 -0.73 -1.06 14.03
CA GLN A 44 -0.35 -1.27 12.64
C GLN A 44 -1.04 -2.54 12.15
N ARG A 45 -1.99 -2.40 11.22
CA ARG A 45 -2.50 -3.55 10.45
C ARG A 45 -1.39 -4.25 9.65
N GLY A 46 -0.20 -3.65 9.55
CA GLY A 46 0.97 -4.23 8.88
C GLY A 46 1.34 -5.61 9.42
N ASP A 47 1.26 -5.85 10.74
CA ASP A 47 1.52 -7.18 11.29
C ASP A 47 0.42 -8.19 10.94
N ALA A 48 -0.84 -7.76 10.96
CA ALA A 48 -1.95 -8.60 10.50
C ALA A 48 -1.85 -8.90 8.99
N VAL A 49 -1.37 -7.95 8.20
CA VAL A 49 -1.11 -8.13 6.77
C VAL A 49 0.07 -9.08 6.57
N ARG A 50 1.20 -8.90 7.26
CA ARG A 50 2.37 -9.79 7.22
C ARG A 50 2.01 -11.21 7.64
N ALA A 51 1.24 -11.38 8.73
CA ALA A 51 0.75 -12.67 9.18
C ALA A 51 -0.19 -13.32 8.14
N LYS A 52 -1.04 -12.53 7.49
CA LYS A 52 -1.92 -13.02 6.41
C LYS A 52 -1.14 -13.42 5.17
N LEU A 53 -0.12 -12.65 4.78
CA LEU A 53 0.78 -12.99 3.66
C LEU A 53 1.52 -14.29 3.95
N ALA A 54 2.10 -14.44 5.15
CA ALA A 54 2.75 -15.67 5.58
C ALA A 54 1.78 -16.87 5.61
N ALA A 55 0.54 -16.69 6.07
CA ALA A 55 -0.48 -17.74 6.07
C ALA A 55 -0.90 -18.17 4.66
N LEU A 56 -0.79 -17.28 3.67
CA LEU A 56 -1.00 -17.58 2.26
C LEU A 56 0.26 -18.18 1.58
N GLY A 57 1.35 -18.34 2.34
CA GLY A 57 2.63 -18.81 1.83
C GLY A 57 3.34 -17.78 0.94
N LEU A 58 2.94 -16.51 1.00
CA LEU A 58 3.55 -15.44 0.22
C LEU A 58 4.78 -14.90 0.96
N ASP A 59 5.94 -15.02 0.34
CA ASP A 59 7.23 -14.57 0.87
C ASP A 59 7.86 -13.47 0.00
N GLU A 60 9.09 -13.06 0.33
CA GLU A 60 9.80 -12.00 -0.38
C GLU A 60 10.10 -12.35 -1.85
N THR A 61 10.18 -13.64 -2.17
CA THR A 61 10.35 -14.16 -3.52
C THR A 61 9.11 -13.88 -4.35
N ASP A 62 7.91 -14.14 -3.82
CA ASP A 62 6.65 -13.88 -4.53
C ASP A 62 6.48 -12.38 -4.83
N VAL A 63 6.93 -11.51 -3.91
CA VAL A 63 6.92 -10.06 -4.13
C VAL A 63 7.89 -9.68 -5.26
N ARG A 64 9.08 -10.26 -5.27
CA ARG A 64 10.08 -10.01 -6.32
C ARG A 64 9.57 -10.48 -7.69
N ASP A 65 9.03 -11.68 -7.76
CA ASP A 65 8.50 -12.26 -8.99
C ASP A 65 7.30 -11.45 -9.52
N ALA A 66 6.44 -10.94 -8.64
CA ALA A 66 5.35 -10.05 -9.02
C ALA A 66 5.84 -8.70 -9.57
N ILE A 67 6.91 -8.14 -8.99
CA ILE A 67 7.54 -6.90 -9.49
C ILE A 67 8.16 -7.14 -10.87
N ASP A 68 8.90 -8.23 -11.03
CA ASP A 68 9.54 -8.59 -12.29
C ASP A 68 8.50 -8.82 -13.39
N TRP A 69 7.41 -9.55 -13.08
CA TRP A 69 6.27 -9.73 -13.98
C TRP A 69 5.62 -8.40 -14.39
N ALA A 70 5.35 -7.51 -13.43
CA ALA A 70 4.76 -6.20 -13.72
C ALA A 70 5.65 -5.34 -14.62
N ARG A 71 6.97 -5.44 -14.50
CA ARG A 71 7.94 -4.69 -15.32
C ARG A 71 8.07 -5.25 -16.74
N GLN A 72 7.98 -6.56 -16.92
CA GLN A 72 7.94 -7.19 -18.24
C GLN A 72 6.74 -6.73 -19.07
N GLY A 73 5.60 -6.47 -18.42
CA GLY A 73 4.43 -5.84 -19.05
C GLY A 73 4.75 -4.47 -19.66
N ALA A 74 5.43 -3.60 -18.92
CA ALA A 74 5.86 -2.29 -19.41
C ALA A 74 6.89 -2.39 -20.55
N GLU A 75 7.79 -3.37 -20.51
CA GLU A 75 8.77 -3.63 -21.58
C GLU A 75 8.10 -4.16 -22.85
N SER A 76 7.08 -5.02 -22.74
CA SER A 76 6.33 -5.53 -23.89
C SER A 76 5.54 -4.44 -24.63
N GLU A 77 5.00 -3.46 -23.90
CA GLU A 77 4.30 -2.31 -24.49
C GLU A 77 5.29 -1.33 -25.16
N GLN A 78 6.50 -1.19 -24.62
CA GLN A 78 7.59 -0.44 -25.23
C GLN A 78 8.16 -1.12 -26.50
N LEU A 79 8.26 -2.46 -26.51
CA LEU A 79 8.70 -3.25 -27.66
C LEU A 79 7.72 -3.14 -28.84
N LEU A 80 6.41 -3.17 -28.58
CA LEU A 80 5.37 -2.96 -29.61
C LEU A 80 5.38 -1.53 -30.17
N ALA A 81 5.68 -0.54 -29.33
CA ALA A 81 5.84 0.85 -29.77
C ALA A 81 7.14 1.10 -30.56
N ALA A 82 8.14 0.23 -30.41
CA ALA A 82 9.44 0.31 -31.06
C ALA A 82 9.55 -0.49 -32.36
N GLU A 83 8.46 -1.08 -32.87
CA GLU A 83 8.49 -1.78 -34.15
C GLU A 83 8.92 -0.83 -35.28
N PRO A 84 9.97 -1.17 -36.06
CA PRO A 84 10.36 -0.34 -37.19
C PRO A 84 9.24 -0.35 -38.24
N ARG A 85 8.94 0.84 -38.79
CA ARG A 85 7.93 0.99 -39.85
C ARG A 85 8.15 -0.08 -40.93
N PRO A 86 7.11 -0.84 -41.31
CA PRO A 86 7.25 -1.87 -42.33
C PRO A 86 7.81 -1.27 -43.62
N THR A 87 8.90 -1.84 -44.11
CA THR A 87 9.61 -1.36 -45.31
C THR A 87 8.92 -1.79 -46.61
N TYR A 88 7.86 -2.60 -46.53
CA TYR A 88 7.09 -2.95 -47.71
C TYR A 88 6.14 -1.80 -48.07
N ARG A 89 6.20 -1.38 -49.35
CA ARG A 89 5.26 -0.43 -49.92
C ARG A 89 3.91 -1.12 -50.09
N ALA A 90 2.93 -0.79 -49.25
CA ALA A 90 1.54 -1.14 -49.52
C ALA A 90 1.14 -0.51 -50.88
N THR A 91 1.03 -1.32 -51.93
CA THR A 91 0.53 -0.86 -53.22
C THR A 91 -0.95 -0.54 -53.05
N SER A 92 -1.26 0.74 -52.89
CA SER A 92 -2.63 1.23 -53.06
C SER A 92 -3.04 1.01 -54.52
N SER A 93 -3.75 -0.08 -54.81
CA SER A 93 -4.46 -0.22 -56.07
C SER A 93 -5.65 0.74 -56.06
N ARG A 94 -5.40 2.02 -56.39
CA ARG A 94 -6.45 2.99 -56.63
C ARG A 94 -6.70 3.12 -58.13
N SER A 95 -7.91 2.70 -58.51
CA SER A 95 -8.72 3.17 -59.64
C SER A 95 -8.34 2.74 -61.06
N ARG A 96 -9.31 2.09 -61.72
CA ARG A 96 -9.76 2.56 -63.03
C ARG A 96 -11.26 2.77 -63.03
N ARG A 97 -11.64 4.05 -63.13
CA ARG A 97 -12.95 4.54 -63.61
C ARG A 97 -12.94 4.57 -65.15
N LYS A 98 -14.16 4.59 -65.71
CA LYS A 98 -14.63 4.83 -67.10
C LYS A 98 -14.92 3.54 -67.90
N ALA A 99 -16.03 3.42 -68.63
CA ALA A 99 -16.95 4.43 -69.18
C ALA A 99 -18.42 4.11 -68.88
#